data_AF-A0A528N148-F1
#
_entry.id   AF-A0A528N148-F1
#
_cell.length_a   1.000
_cell.length_b   1.000
_cell.length_c   1.000
_cell.angle_alpha   90.00
_cell.angle_beta   90.00
_cell.angle_gamma   90.00
#
_symmetry.space_group_name_H-M   'P 1'
#
loop_
_entity.id
_entity.type
_entity.pdbx_description
1 polymer ?
#
loop_
_entity_poly.entity_id
_entity_poly.type
_entity_poly.pdbx_seq_one_letter_code
_entity_poly.pdbx_strand_id
1 'polypeptide(L)' 'DKVVVLDAAKLPPIVSWGSSPEDVVSVQGTVPNPDDITDENKRTSKQRALDYMGLTPGTKITDIALDRVFIGSCTNG' A
#
# COMPACT_ATOMS: atom_id res chain seq x y z
N ASP A 1 -26.65 -9.29 8.04
CA ASP A 1 -25.84 -10.36 7.45
C ASP A 1 -25.37 -9.91 6.06
N LYS A 2 -24.11 -10.14 5.71
CA LYS A 2 -23.53 -9.77 4.40
C LYS A 2 -22.55 -10.85 3.99
N VAL A 3 -22.78 -11.45 2.83
CA VAL A 3 -21.86 -12.42 2.21
C VAL A 3 -21.01 -11.68 1.18
N VAL A 4 -19.68 -11.83 1.27
CA VAL A 4 -18.72 -11.31 0.30
C VAL A 4 -17.97 -12.50 -0.31
N VAL A 5 -18.04 -12.62 -1.63
CA VAL A 5 -17.34 -13.69 -2.38
C VAL A 5 -16.10 -13.09 -3.03
N LEU A 6 -14.94 -13.69 -2.79
CA LEU A 6 -13.65 -13.27 -3.34
C LEU A 6 -13.03 -14.41 -4.14
N ASP A 7 -12.63 -14.12 -5.38
CA ASP A 7 -11.91 -15.06 -6.24
C ASP A 7 -10.40 -14.86 -6.05
N ALA A 8 -9.80 -15.75 -5.25
CA ALA A 8 -8.38 -15.67 -4.91
C ALA A 8 -7.46 -15.77 -6.14
N ALA A 9 -7.87 -16.47 -7.20
CA ALA A 9 -7.06 -16.62 -8.41
C ALA A 9 -6.92 -15.32 -9.21
N LYS A 10 -7.78 -14.33 -8.96
CA LYS A 10 -7.74 -13.02 -9.60
C LYS A 10 -6.97 -11.97 -8.79
N LEU A 11 -6.52 -12.30 -7.58
CA LEU A 11 -5.78 -11.35 -6.76
C LEU A 11 -4.35 -11.20 -7.30
N PRO A 12 -3.93 -9.98 -7.70
CA PRO A 12 -2.55 -9.74 -8.06
C PRO A 12 -1.68 -9.82 -6.79
N PRO A 13 -0.35 -9.98 -6.93
CA PRO A 13 0.56 -9.75 -5.82
C PRO A 13 0.35 -8.35 -5.23
N ILE A 14 0.20 -8.30 -3.91
CA ILE A 14 -0.08 -7.07 -3.14
C ILE A 14 1.14 -6.73 -2.30
N VAL A 15 1.38 -5.43 -2.10
CA VAL A 15 2.36 -4.89 -1.17
C VAL A 15 1.70 -3.86 -0.24
N SER A 16 2.13 -3.83 1.02
CA SER A 16 1.85 -2.71 1.92
C SER A 16 3.00 -1.71 1.84
N TRP A 17 2.72 -0.43 1.57
CA TRP A 17 3.74 0.59 1.29
C TRP A 17 3.81 1.71 2.34
N GLY A 18 2.78 1.85 3.17
CA GLY A 18 2.66 2.95 4.13
C GLY A 18 3.02 2.57 5.56
N SER A 19 2.45 3.32 6.51
CA SER A 19 2.66 3.12 7.95
C SER A 19 1.60 2.23 8.61
N SER A 20 0.58 1.81 7.86
CA SER A 20 -0.45 0.86 8.29
C SER A 20 -0.48 -0.39 7.39
N PRO A 21 -0.79 -1.58 7.93
CA PRO A 21 -0.99 -2.78 7.13
C PRO A 21 -2.08 -2.64 6.05
N GLU A 22 -3.03 -1.72 6.24
CA GLU A 22 -4.11 -1.44 5.27
C GLU A 22 -3.67 -0.55 4.10
N ASP A 23 -2.46 0.01 4.13
CA ASP A 23 -1.89 0.83 3.06
C ASP A 23 -1.40 -0.08 1.93
N VAL A 24 -2.34 -0.72 1.23
CA VAL A 24 -2.06 -1.76 0.23
C VAL A 24 -2.28 -1.30 -1.20
N VAL A 25 -1.40 -1.74 -2.10
CA VAL A 25 -1.58 -1.64 -3.56
C VAL A 25 -1.04 -2.92 -4.23
N SER A 26 -1.37 -3.13 -5.50
CA SER A 26 -0.71 -4.18 -6.28
C SER A 26 0.77 -3.85 -6.49
N VAL A 27 1.61 -4.87 -6.65
CA VAL A 27 3.05 -4.69 -6.96
C VAL A 27 3.25 -3.89 -8.26
N GLN A 28 2.30 -3.95 -9.19
CA GLN A 28 2.29 -3.20 -10.45
C GLN A 28 1.63 -1.81 -10.33
N GLY A 29 1.13 -1.46 -9.15
CA GLY A 29 0.43 -0.22 -8.89
C GLY A 29 1.38 0.95 -8.60
N THR A 30 0.77 2.07 -8.21
CA THR A 30 1.45 3.31 -7.83
C THR A 30 1.08 3.69 -6.41
N VAL A 31 1.98 4.41 -5.75
CA VAL A 31 1.72 5.10 -4.48
C VAL A 31 0.51 6.05 -4.69
N PRO A 32 -0.55 5.95 -3.88
CA PRO A 32 -1.78 6.70 -4.09
C PRO A 32 -1.57 8.19 -3.84
N ASN A 33 -2.34 9.00 -4.56
CA ASN A 33 -2.38 10.45 -4.36
C ASN A 33 -3.47 10.81 -3.34
N PRO A 34 -3.12 11.48 -2.22
CA PRO A 34 -4.09 11.95 -1.24
C PRO A 34 -5.15 12.89 -1.83
N ASP A 35 -4.80 13.67 -2.84
CA ASP A 35 -5.73 14.63 -3.47
C ASP A 35 -6.92 13.95 -4.15
N ASP A 36 -6.76 12.69 -4.57
CA ASP A 36 -7.83 11.89 -5.19
C ASP A 36 -8.80 11.28 -4.14
N ILE A 37 -8.47 11.38 -2.85
CA ILE A 37 -9.27 10.80 -1.76
C ILE A 37 -10.27 11.83 -1.26
N THR A 38 -11.56 11.54 -1.36
CA THR A 38 -12.63 12.46 -0.91
C THR A 38 -12.75 12.53 0.61
N ASP A 39 -12.52 11.42 1.31
CA ASP A 39 -12.61 11.34 2.77
C ASP A 39 -11.39 12.03 3.43
N GLU A 40 -11.66 13.07 4.21
CA GLU A 40 -10.63 13.93 4.82
C GLU A 40 -9.70 13.17 5.78
N ASN A 41 -10.26 12.24 6.55
CA ASN A 41 -9.49 11.47 7.52
C ASN A 41 -8.52 10.52 6.80
N LYS A 42 -9.01 9.84 5.76
CA LYS A 42 -8.18 9.00 4.91
C LYS A 42 -7.13 9.82 4.17
N ARG A 43 -7.48 10.98 3.61
CA ARG A 43 -6.52 11.89 2.97
C ARG A 43 -5.40 12.27 3.92
N THR A 44 -5.74 12.75 5.11
CA THR A 44 -4.77 13.13 6.15
C THR A 44 -3.90 11.95 6.57
N SER A 45 -4.48 10.75 6.71
CA SER A 45 -3.73 9.53 7.04
C SER A 45 -2.74 9.16 5.94
N LYS A 46 -3.13 9.19 4.66
CA LYS A 46 -2.22 8.91 3.53
C LYS A 46 -1.13 9.98 3.41
N GLN A 47 -1.45 11.25 3.63
CA GLN A 47 -0.44 12.32 3.63
C GLN A 47 0.64 12.04 4.69
N ARG A 48 0.25 11.71 5.92
CA ARG A 48 1.20 11.36 6.99
C ARG A 48 2.04 10.12 6.64
N ALA A 49 1.44 9.11 6.00
CA ALA A 49 2.18 7.94 5.55
C ALA A 49 3.23 8.30 4.49
N LEU A 50 2.90 9.16 3.53
CA LEU A 50 3.84 9.64 2.50
C LEU A 50 4.98 10.44 3.12
N ASP A 51 4.66 11.37 4.02
CA ASP A 51 5.65 12.20 4.70
C ASP A 51 6.62 11.33 5.53
N TYR A 52 6.09 10.31 6.22
CA TYR A 52 6.89 9.38 7.01
C TYR A 52 7.76 8.47 6.15
N MET A 53 7.20 7.92 5.08
CA MET A 53 7.91 7.01 4.17
C MET A 53 8.86 7.73 3.21
N GLY A 54 8.73 9.05 3.06
CA GLY A 54 9.48 9.84 2.08
C GLY A 54 9.09 9.52 0.63
N LEU A 55 7.84 9.09 0.40
CA LEU A 55 7.36 8.68 -0.92
C LEU A 55 6.59 9.80 -1.63
N THR A 56 6.77 9.91 -2.94
CA THR A 56 6.00 10.84 -3.78
C THR A 56 4.76 10.16 -4.34
N PRO A 57 3.57 10.79 -4.29
CA PRO A 57 2.37 10.31 -4.99
C PRO A 57 2.63 9.96 -6.46
N GLY A 58 2.01 8.88 -6.95
CA GLY A 58 2.12 8.42 -8.33
C GLY A 58 3.41 7.65 -8.64
N THR A 59 4.36 7.55 -7.72
CA THR A 59 5.55 6.69 -7.88
C THR A 59 5.11 5.24 -8.07
N LYS A 60 5.60 4.55 -9.09
CA LYS A 60 5.33 3.12 -9.25
C LYS A 60 6.03 2.37 -8.12
N ILE A 61 5.38 1.36 -7.57
CA ILE A 61 5.95 0.54 -6.51
C ILE A 61 7.29 -0.07 -6.93
N THR A 62 7.41 -0.48 -8.20
CA THR A 62 8.64 -1.04 -8.77
C THR A 62 9.78 -0.05 -8.89
N ASP A 63 9.50 1.24 -8.83
CA ASP A 63 10.50 2.30 -9.02
C ASP A 63 11.03 2.82 -7.67
N ILE A 64 10.49 2.33 -6.55
CA ILE A 64 10.96 2.67 -5.21
C ILE A 64 12.34 2.04 -4.99
N ALA A 65 13.33 2.88 -4.69
CA ALA A 65 14.68 2.42 -4.36
C ALA A 65 14.66 1.62 -3.04
N LEU A 66 15.29 0.45 -3.05
CA LEU A 66 15.37 -0.42 -1.89
C LEU A 66 16.73 -0.25 -1.22
N ASP A 67 16.72 0.25 0.02
CA ASP A 67 17.95 0.37 0.81
C ASP A 67 18.29 -0.95 1.53
N ARG A 68 17.25 -1.67 1.98
CA ARG A 68 17.38 -2.88 2.80
C ARG A 68 16.25 -3.85 2.49
N VAL A 69 16.58 -5.14 2.49
CA VAL A 69 15.62 -6.22 2.33
C VAL A 69 15.78 -7.19 3.49
N PHE A 70 14.69 -7.40 4.24
CA PHE A 70 14.61 -8.40 5.30
C PHE A 70 13.70 -9.52 4.82
N ILE A 71 14.15 -10.77 4.96
CA ILE A 71 13.37 -11.95 4.57
C ILE A 71 13.12 -12.79 5.83
N GLY A 72 11.84 -13.10 6.06
CA GLY A 72 11.36 -13.87 7.20
C GLY A 72 10.41 -13.05 8.08
N SER A 73 9.38 -13.72 8.60
CA SER A 73 8.55 -13.18 9.67
C SER A 73 8.08 -14.32 10.57
N CYS A 74 7.62 -14.02 11.78
CA CYS A 74 6.94 -15.02 12.60
C CYS A 74 5.66 -15.57 11.95
N THR A 75 5.14 -14.88 10.93
CA THR A 75 3.93 -15.26 10.20
C THR A 75 4.23 -16.09 8.94
N ASN A 76 5.39 -15.90 8.32
CA ASN A 76 5.80 -16.56 7.07
C ASN A 76 7.16 -17.25 7.30
N GLY A 77 7.11 -18.57 7.53
CA GLY A 77 8.26 -19.46 7.67
C GLY A 77 8.37 -20.44 6.51
#